data_AF-A0A078FC06-F1
#
_entry.id   AF-A0A078FC06-F1
#
_cell.length_a   1.000
_cell.length_b   1.000
_cell.length_c   1.000
_cell.angle_alpha   90.00
_cell.angle_beta   90.00
_cell.angle_gamma   90.00
#
_symmetry.space_group_name_H-M   'P 1'
#
loop_
_entity.id
_entity.type
_entity.pdbx_description
1 polymer ?
#
loop_
_entity_poly.entity_id
_entity_poly.type
_entity_poly.pdbx_seq_one_letter_code
_entity_poly.pdbx_strand_id
1 'polypeptide(L)'
;MDRISQLPDELLLKILAMLPTMKDVVDTMLLSKRWQFLWMMVPRIKYNDTYKNPKYGSFSLFVDRSFFRHEAPVIEALHFKLGSICGSEDIQAWMRAADKRCHACDLEYTKCSSCG
;
A
#
# COMPACT_ATOMS: atom_id res chain seq x y z
N MET A 1 24.03 -2.37 15.85
CA MET A 1 23.83 -2.03 14.42
C MET A 1 22.66 -2.82 13.89
N ASP A 2 21.72 -2.15 13.21
CA ASP A 2 20.63 -2.84 12.52
C ASP A 2 21.18 -3.54 11.27
N ARG A 3 21.21 -4.88 11.32
CA ARG A 3 21.74 -5.74 10.25
C ARG A 3 20.84 -5.75 9.01
N ILE A 4 19.54 -5.51 9.19
CA ILE A 4 18.60 -5.50 8.06
C ILE A 4 18.85 -4.23 7.24
N SER A 5 19.05 -3.09 7.90
CA SER A 5 19.41 -1.82 7.24
C SER A 5 20.72 -1.84 6.44
N GLN A 6 21.55 -2.89 6.55
CA GLN A 6 22.78 -3.06 5.74
C GLN A 6 22.54 -3.73 4.39
N LEU A 7 21.36 -4.31 4.15
CA LEU A 7 21.03 -4.94 2.87
C LEU A 7 20.94 -3.89 1.74
N PRO A 8 21.19 -4.26 0.47
CA PRO A 8 20.88 -3.42 -0.68
C PRO A 8 19.39 -3.06 -0.76
N ASP A 9 19.08 -1.89 -1.33
CA ASP A 9 17.69 -1.40 -1.42
C ASP A 9 16.77 -2.40 -2.13
N GLU A 10 17.26 -3.07 -3.17
CA GLU A 10 16.50 -4.12 -3.89
C GLU A 10 16.04 -5.25 -2.96
N LEU A 11 16.85 -5.68 -2.00
CA LEU A 11 16.47 -6.72 -1.05
C LEU A 11 15.49 -6.18 -0.01
N LEU A 12 15.66 -4.92 0.41
CA LEU A 12 14.73 -4.25 1.32
C LEU A 12 13.36 -4.10 0.66
N LEU A 13 13.30 -3.70 -0.61
CA LEU A 13 12.07 -3.60 -1.39
C LEU A 13 11.40 -4.97 -1.55
N LYS A 14 12.17 -6.04 -1.76
CA LYS A 14 11.62 -7.41 -1.77
C LYS A 14 11.03 -7.80 -0.42
N ILE A 15 11.69 -7.48 0.70
CA ILE A 15 11.16 -7.72 2.05
C ILE A 15 9.86 -6.93 2.26
N LEU A 16 9.84 -5.65 1.91
CA LEU A 16 8.65 -4.81 2.01
C LEU A 16 7.50 -5.32 1.13
N ALA A 17 7.79 -5.80 -0.09
CA ALA A 17 6.78 -6.37 -0.99
C ALA A 17 6.16 -7.68 -0.47
N MET A 18 6.80 -8.33 0.51
CA MET A 18 6.26 -9.52 1.19
C MET A 18 5.37 -9.18 2.38
N LEU A 19 5.34 -7.92 2.83
CA LEU A 19 4.47 -7.50 3.93
C LEU A 19 2.99 -7.59 3.52
N PRO A 20 2.11 -7.92 4.47
CA PRO A 20 0.73 -8.25 4.14
C PRO A 20 -0.09 -7.03 3.73
N THR A 21 0.24 -5.84 4.23
CA THR A 21 -0.49 -4.60 3.93
C THR A 21 0.42 -3.40 3.72
N MET A 22 -0.09 -2.41 2.98
CA MET A 22 0.55 -1.11 2.79
C MET A 22 0.73 -0.36 4.12
N LYS A 23 -0.13 -0.62 5.11
CA LYS A 23 0.05 -0.08 6.46
C LYS A 23 1.34 -0.59 7.08
N ASP A 24 1.59 -1.90 7.03
CA ASP A 24 2.80 -2.49 7.63
C ASP A 24 4.06 -2.01 6.89
N VAL A 25 3.96 -1.84 5.57
CA VAL A 25 4.99 -1.22 4.74
C VAL A 25 5.28 0.21 5.18
N VAL A 26 4.27 1.07 5.31
CA VAL A 26 4.43 2.45 5.77
C VAL A 26 4.98 2.52 7.19
N ASP A 27 4.55 1.65 8.10
CA ASP A 27 5.04 1.62 9.48
C ASP A 27 6.57 1.35 9.57
N THR A 28 7.16 0.66 8.58
CA THR A 28 8.61 0.46 8.53
C THR A 28 9.40 1.75 8.34
N MET A 29 8.76 2.85 7.91
CA MET A 29 9.39 4.17 7.76
C MET A 29 10.05 4.65 9.07
N LEU A 30 9.60 4.12 10.21
CA LEU A 30 10.09 4.48 11.54
C LEU A 30 11.39 3.75 11.94
N LEU A 31 11.82 2.74 11.19
CA LEU A 31 13.01 1.93 11.53
C LEU A 31 14.32 2.70 11.35
N SER A 32 14.44 3.45 10.25
CA SER A 32 15.56 4.37 10.03
C SER A 32 15.28 5.34 8.87
N LYS A 33 16.13 6.36 8.71
CA LYS A 33 16.05 7.32 7.58
C LYS A 33 16.04 6.64 6.21
N ARG A 34 16.64 5.46 6.07
CA ARG A 34 16.66 4.71 4.81
C ARG A 34 15.28 4.15 4.48
N TRP A 35 14.62 3.52 5.46
CA TRP A 35 13.27 2.98 5.30
C TRP A 35 12.20 4.05 5.10
N GLN A 36 12.46 5.28 5.57
CA GLN A 36 11.56 6.42 5.39
C GLN A 36 11.16 6.67 3.94
N PHE A 37 12.04 6.33 2.98
CA PHE A 37 11.79 6.56 1.56
C PHE A 37 11.50 5.26 0.79
N LEU A 38 12.01 4.12 1.24
CA LEU A 38 11.86 2.84 0.54
C LEU A 38 10.41 2.38 0.42
N TRP A 39 9.56 2.68 1.40
CA TRP A 39 8.14 2.30 1.35
C TRP A 39 7.41 2.90 0.12
N MET A 40 7.86 4.05 -0.40
CA MET A 40 7.28 4.71 -1.58
C MET A 40 7.65 4.02 -2.90
N MET A 41 8.65 3.13 -2.86
CA MET A 41 9.22 2.45 -4.04
C MET A 41 8.79 0.99 -4.15
N VAL A 42 7.89 0.51 -3.28
CA VAL A 42 7.48 -0.90 -3.24
C VAL A 42 6.57 -1.22 -4.44
N PRO A 43 6.91 -2.18 -5.30
CA PRO A 43 6.16 -2.43 -6.54
C PRO A 43 4.79 -3.10 -6.29
N ARG A 44 4.58 -3.70 -5.11
CA ARG A 44 3.35 -4.43 -4.78
C ARG A 44 2.62 -3.76 -3.63
N ILE A 45 1.43 -3.23 -3.91
CA ILE A 45 0.64 -2.45 -2.97
C ILE A 45 -0.61 -3.25 -2.60
N LYS A 46 -0.85 -3.41 -1.29
CA LYS A 46 -2.04 -4.12 -0.78
C LYS A 46 -2.75 -3.28 0.26
N TYR A 47 -3.93 -2.78 -0.06
CA TYR A 47 -4.79 -2.08 0.87
C TYR A 47 -5.85 -3.01 1.43
N ASN A 48 -6.04 -2.98 2.75
CA ASN A 48 -7.07 -3.75 3.43
C ASN A 48 -7.78 -2.90 4.49
N ASP A 49 -9.07 -2.63 4.28
CA ASP A 49 -9.88 -1.80 5.19
C ASP A 49 -10.45 -2.58 6.39
N THR A 50 -10.32 -3.91 6.41
CA THR A 50 -10.80 -4.73 7.53
C THR A 50 -10.00 -4.46 8.81
N TYR A 51 -8.81 -3.87 8.68
CA TYR A 51 -8.01 -3.43 9.80
C TYR A 51 -8.48 -2.03 10.24
N LYS A 52 -9.27 -1.96 11.32
CA LYS A 52 -9.59 -0.69 11.97
C LYS A 52 -8.30 -0.02 12.43
N ASN A 53 -7.92 1.09 11.80
CA ASN A 53 -6.67 1.78 12.11
C ASN A 53 -6.93 3.16 12.71
N PRO A 54 -6.92 3.31 14.04
CA PRO A 54 -7.16 4.60 14.67
C PRO A 54 -6.03 5.62 14.41
N LYS A 55 -4.84 5.19 13.97
CA LYS A 55 -3.67 6.07 13.84
C LYS A 55 -3.72 7.03 12.64
N TYR A 56 -4.43 6.68 11.57
CA TYR A 56 -4.40 7.43 10.31
C TYR A 56 -5.74 8.08 9.93
N GLY A 57 -6.71 8.06 10.85
CA GLY A 57 -8.06 8.56 10.59
C GLY A 57 -8.90 7.55 9.79
N SER A 58 -9.58 8.00 8.74
CA SER A 58 -10.34 7.11 7.86
C SER A 58 -9.42 6.30 6.95
N PHE A 59 -9.85 5.10 6.60
CA PHE A 59 -9.14 4.25 5.65
C PHE A 59 -8.91 4.98 4.31
N SER A 60 -9.93 5.70 3.80
CA SER A 60 -9.79 6.43 2.54
C SER A 60 -8.70 7.49 2.59
N LEU A 61 -8.59 8.25 3.70
CA LEU A 61 -7.51 9.24 3.88
C LEU A 61 -6.13 8.59 3.91
N PHE A 62 -6.00 7.39 4.48
CA PHE A 62 -4.75 6.65 4.46
C PHE A 62 -4.38 6.22 3.04
N VAL A 63 -5.34 5.68 2.28
CA VAL A 63 -5.13 5.28 0.88
C VAL A 63 -4.71 6.50 0.06
N ASP A 64 -5.45 7.61 0.11
CA ASP A 64 -5.10 8.83 -0.64
C ASP A 64 -3.67 9.27 -0.31
N ARG A 65 -3.34 9.45 0.97
CA ARG A 65 -2.02 9.97 1.36
C ARG A 65 -0.89 9.04 0.97
N SER A 66 -1.06 7.73 1.09
CA SER A 66 0.00 6.77 0.78
C SER A 66 0.11 6.49 -0.71
N PHE A 67 -1.02 6.35 -1.41
CA PHE A 67 -1.07 6.04 -2.84
C PHE A 67 -0.54 7.21 -3.68
N PHE A 68 -0.92 8.44 -3.36
CA PHE A 68 -0.43 9.61 -4.11
C PHE A 68 1.05 9.92 -3.87
N ARG A 69 1.62 9.49 -2.74
CA ARG A 69 3.07 9.57 -2.42
C ARG A 69 3.89 8.43 -3.00
N HIS A 70 3.24 7.42 -3.59
CA HIS A 70 3.95 6.31 -4.20
C HIS A 70 4.67 6.77 -5.46
N GLU A 71 5.95 6.41 -5.58
CA GLU A 71 6.89 6.89 -6.60
C GLU A 71 7.50 5.76 -7.43
N ALA A 72 7.10 4.50 -7.23
CA ALA A 72 7.70 3.42 -8.01
C ALA A 72 7.37 3.60 -9.50
N PRO A 73 8.37 3.46 -10.39
CA PRO A 73 8.19 3.66 -11.83
C PRO A 73 7.24 2.62 -12.45
N VAL A 74 7.15 1.45 -11.81
CA VAL A 74 6.22 0.37 -12.17
C VAL A 74 5.59 -0.15 -10.88
N ILE A 75 4.27 -0.14 -10.82
CA ILE A 75 3.50 -0.93 -9.86
C ILE A 75 3.26 -2.27 -10.55
N GLU A 76 3.65 -3.37 -9.91
CA GLU A 76 3.47 -4.74 -10.40
C GLU A 76 2.12 -5.32 -10.00
N ALA A 77 1.63 -4.93 -8.82
CA ALA A 77 0.36 -5.44 -8.29
C ALA A 77 -0.29 -4.40 -7.39
N LEU A 78 -1.59 -4.17 -7.57
CA LEU A 78 -2.40 -3.30 -6.72
C LEU A 78 -3.65 -4.04 -6.27
N HIS A 79 -3.73 -4.34 -4.98
CA HIS A 79 -4.82 -5.14 -4.42
C HIS A 79 -5.60 -4.29 -3.42
N PHE A 80 -6.92 -4.25 -3.59
CA PHE A 80 -7.84 -3.64 -2.65
C PHE A 80 -8.76 -4.72 -2.05
N LYS A 81 -8.59 -4.99 -0.76
CA LYS A 81 -9.52 -5.78 0.05
C LYS A 81 -10.40 -4.82 0.85
N LEU A 82 -11.65 -4.68 0.42
CA LEU A 82 -12.57 -3.67 0.94
C LEU A 82 -13.82 -4.33 1.52
N GLY A 83 -14.18 -3.98 2.75
CA GLY A 83 -15.40 -4.30 3.46
C GLY A 83 -16.46 -3.22 3.26
N SER A 84 -17.32 -3.02 4.26
CA SER A 84 -18.46 -2.09 4.17
C SER A 84 -18.11 -0.62 4.45
N ILE A 85 -16.84 -0.30 4.69
CA ILE A 85 -16.43 1.00 5.25
C ILE A 85 -16.15 2.02 4.13
N CYS A 86 -15.78 1.58 2.93
CA CYS A 86 -15.40 2.46 1.84
C CYS A 86 -16.58 2.76 0.90
N GLY A 87 -16.79 4.04 0.58
CA GLY A 87 -17.78 4.47 -0.41
C GLY A 87 -17.35 4.11 -1.82
N SER A 88 -18.31 3.82 -2.71
CA SER A 88 -18.02 3.44 -4.10
C SER A 88 -17.27 4.52 -4.90
N GLU A 89 -17.42 5.79 -4.53
CA GLU A 89 -16.76 6.92 -5.19
C GLU A 89 -15.24 6.94 -4.96
N ASP A 90 -14.79 6.70 -3.72
CA ASP A 90 -13.36 6.61 -3.37
C ASP A 90 -12.68 5.50 -4.17
N ILE A 91 -13.31 4.33 -4.25
CA ILE A 91 -12.81 3.16 -4.98
C ILE A 91 -12.63 3.51 -6.46
N GLN A 92 -13.63 4.16 -7.07
CA GLN A 92 -13.54 4.59 -8.47
C GLN A 92 -12.45 5.65 -8.70
N ALA A 93 -12.20 6.53 -7.73
CA ALA A 93 -11.11 7.48 -7.81
C ALA A 93 -9.74 6.77 -7.78
N TRP A 94 -9.56 5.78 -6.90
CA TRP A 94 -8.33 5.00 -6.82
C TRP A 94 -8.10 4.15 -8.07
N MET A 95 -9.12 3.49 -8.59
CA MET A 95 -9.02 2.73 -9.85
C MET A 95 -8.57 3.62 -11.00
N ARG A 96 -9.18 4.80 -11.18
CA ARG A 96 -8.79 5.76 -12.22
C ARG A 96 -7.36 6.27 -12.05
N ALA A 97 -6.91 6.47 -10.81
CA ALA A 97 -5.54 6.87 -10.53
C ALA A 97 -4.54 5.73 -10.78
N ALA A 98 -4.92 4.49 -10.51
CA ALA A 98 -4.15 3.29 -10.78
C ALA A 98 -3.96 3.05 -12.27
N ASP A 99 -5.02 3.13 -13.08
CA ASP A 99 -4.95 2.95 -14.54
C ASP A 99 -3.94 3.90 -15.20
N LYS A 100 -3.84 5.14 -14.71
CA LYS A 100 -2.86 6.11 -15.23
C LYS A 100 -1.41 5.76 -14.90
N ARG A 101 -1.20 5.05 -13.79
CA ARG A 101 0.12 4.70 -13.27
C ARG A 101 0.52 3.27 -13.64
N CYS A 102 -0.43 2.46 -14.11
CA CYS A 102 -0.22 1.05 -14.35
C CYS A 102 -0.64 0.61 -15.73
N HIS A 103 0.34 0.35 -16.59
CA HIS A 103 0.11 -0.17 -17.94
C HIS A 103 -0.05 -1.70 -17.97
N ALA A 104 0.25 -2.42 -16.88
CA ALA A 104 0.26 -3.89 -16.86
C ALA A 104 0.12 -4.56 -15.47
N CYS A 105 -0.29 -3.88 -14.40
CA CYS A 105 -0.42 -4.58 -13.11
C CYS A 105 -1.74 -5.30 -12.92
N ASP A 106 -1.64 -6.41 -12.20
CA ASP A 106 -2.78 -7.17 -11.72
C ASP A 106 -3.54 -6.29 -10.72
N LEU A 107 -4.69 -5.79 -11.18
CA LEU A 107 -5.65 -5.07 -10.34
C LEU A 107 -6.64 -6.08 -9.78
N GLU A 108 -6.49 -6.41 -8.51
CA GLU A 108 -7.42 -7.28 -7.80
C GLU A 108 -8.30 -6.47 -6.85
N TYR A 109 -9.62 -6.54 -7.08
CA TYR A 109 -10.64 -5.99 -6.20
C TYR A 109 -11.41 -7.15 -5.56
N THR A 110 -11.42 -7.20 -4.22
CA THR A 110 -12.27 -8.15 -3.49
C THR A 110 -13.14 -7.41 -2.50
N LYS A 111 -14.46 -7.47 -2.72
CA LYS A 111 -15.45 -7.03 -1.75
C LYS A 111 -15.62 -8.11 -0.68
N CYS A 112 -15.45 -7.76 0.59
CA CYS A 112 -15.69 -8.67 1.69
C CYS A 112 -17.20 -8.94 1.82
N SER A 113 -17.64 -10.14 1.49
CA SER A 113 -19.06 -10.55 1.56
C SER A 113 -19.54 -10.89 2.97
N SER A 114 -18.66 -10.82 3.98
CA SER A 114 -18.94 -11.22 5.35
C SER A 114 -18.42 -10.18 6.35
N CYS A 115 -19.04 -8.99 6.32
CA CYS A 115 -19.16 -8.16 7.51
C CYS A 115 -20.66 -8.05 7.83
N GLY A 116 -21.14 -9.02 8.62
CA GLY A 116 -22.40 -8.92 9.36
C GLY A 116 -22.14 -8.34 10.74
#